data_AF-A0A1F4R3Y4-F1
#
_entry.id   AF-A0A1F4R3Y4-F1
#
_cell.length_a   1.000
_cell.length_b   1.000
_cell.length_c   1.000
_cell.angle_alpha   90.00
_cell.angle_beta   90.00
_cell.angle_gamma   90.00
#
_symmetry.space_group_name_H-M   'P 1'
#
loop_
_entity.id
_entity.type
_entity.pdbx_description
1 polymer ?
#
loop_
_entity_poly.entity_id
_entity_poly.type
_entity_poly.pdbx_seq_one_letter_code
_entity_poly.pdbx_strand_id
1 'polypeptide(L)'
;MRHYRHRANYIDFRFGTVGHPELSRLRSGFFRADRSIDPSILSKISNLSIAIWFMDDGYRIHNTVGISTNNFLAPALKQLQGLFKSLGIETSLQKDKQGKRLYILSSSYRSFNNLVKPYVKQVQCMAYKLPNPVETTRKLPGNWDEDIVQSSQ
;
A
#
# COMPACT_ATOMS: atom_id res chain seq x y z
N MET A 1 27.55 29.87 5.82
CA MET A 1 27.23 28.59 5.16
C MET A 1 25.88 28.71 4.46
N ARG A 2 25.84 28.67 3.13
CA ARG A 2 24.59 28.65 2.35
C ARG A 2 24.28 27.20 2.01
N HIS A 3 23.11 26.70 2.42
CA HIS A 3 22.66 25.35 2.08
C HIS A 3 22.44 25.23 0.57
N TYR A 4 23.25 24.41 -0.08
CA TYR A 4 23.13 24.06 -1.48
C TYR A 4 21.92 23.11 -1.65
N ARG A 5 20.83 23.60 -2.23
CA ARG A 5 19.69 22.75 -2.62
C ARG A 5 19.99 22.18 -4.00
N HIS A 6 20.35 20.89 -4.08
CA HIS A 6 20.28 20.15 -5.33
C HIS A 6 18.81 20.13 -5.80
N ARG A 7 18.48 20.86 -6.86
CA ARG A 7 17.26 20.60 -7.65
C ARG A 7 17.53 19.35 -8.47
N ALA A 8 17.11 18.19 -7.97
CA ALA A 8 17.05 17.00 -8.81
C ALA A 8 16.06 17.26 -9.95
N ASN A 9 16.45 16.96 -11.19
CA ASN A 9 15.56 17.02 -12.34
C ASN A 9 14.60 15.83 -12.25
N TYR A 10 13.34 16.08 -11.89
CA TYR A 10 12.29 15.07 -11.89
C TYR A 10 11.60 15.06 -13.25
N ILE A 11 11.44 13.87 -13.83
CA ILE A 11 10.56 13.66 -14.99
C ILE A 11 9.21 13.21 -14.44
N ASP A 12 8.16 13.96 -14.76
CA ASP A 12 6.77 13.58 -14.45
C ASP A 12 5.92 13.53 -15.72
N PHE A 13 4.87 12.71 -15.67
CA PHE A 13 3.85 12.61 -16.72
C PHE A 13 2.52 13.04 -16.13
N ARG A 14 1.78 13.88 -16.87
CA ARG A 14 0.49 14.41 -16.42
C ARG A 14 -0.53 14.30 -17.54
N PHE A 15 -1.75 13.92 -17.17
CA PHE A 15 -2.91 13.95 -18.04
C PHE A 15 -4.13 14.31 -17.20
N GLY A 16 -5.19 14.77 -17.86
CA GLY A 16 -6.44 15.15 -17.23
C GLY A 16 -7.62 14.69 -18.05
N THR A 17 -8.75 14.45 -17.39
CA THR A 17 -10.03 14.22 -18.04
C THR A 17 -10.74 15.55 -18.29
N VAL A 18 -11.65 15.59 -19.26
CA VAL A 18 -12.63 16.68 -19.33
C VAL A 18 -13.52 16.66 -18.07
N GLY A 19 -14.02 17.84 -17.68
CA GLY A 19 -14.95 17.94 -16.56
C GLY A 19 -16.24 17.16 -16.85
N HIS A 20 -16.64 16.27 -15.94
CA HIS A 20 -17.85 15.45 -16.11
C HIS A 20 -18.65 15.38 -14.79
N PRO A 21 -19.99 15.51 -14.81
CA PRO A 21 -20.82 15.49 -13.61
C PRO A 21 -20.62 14.26 -12.71
N GLU A 22 -20.39 13.09 -13.30
CA GLU A 22 -20.12 11.86 -12.53
C GLU A 22 -18.82 11.94 -11.72
N LEU A 23 -17.78 12.62 -12.24
CA LEU A 23 -16.54 12.82 -11.49
C LEU A 23 -16.77 13.79 -10.32
N SER A 24 -17.60 14.82 -10.51
CA SER A 24 -18.02 15.72 -9.44
C SER A 24 -18.82 14.98 -8.35
N ARG A 25 -19.71 14.06 -8.74
CA ARG A 25 -20.47 13.21 -7.82
C ARG A 25 -19.56 12.28 -7.01
N LEU A 26 -18.59 11.64 -7.66
CA LEU A 26 -17.59 10.82 -6.96
C LEU A 26 -16.79 11.66 -5.96
N ARG A 27 -16.29 12.83 -6.39
CA ARG A 27 -15.50 13.72 -5.55
C ARG A 27 -16.27 14.19 -4.30
N SER A 28 -17.55 14.53 -4.45
CA SER A 28 -18.38 14.99 -3.33
C SER A 28 -18.70 13.87 -2.33
N GLY A 29 -18.75 12.62 -2.77
CA GLY A 29 -18.89 11.47 -1.87
C GLY A 29 -17.62 11.14 -1.07
N PHE A 30 -16.42 11.34 -1.62
CA PHE A 30 -15.16 11.12 -0.89
C PHE A 30 -14.75 12.28 0.02
N PHE A 31 -15.09 13.53 -0.37
CA PHE A 31 -14.61 14.73 0.30
C PHE A 31 -15.77 15.59 0.79
N ARG A 32 -16.43 15.11 1.85
CA ARG A 32 -17.54 15.80 2.50
C ARG A 32 -17.05 16.88 3.46
N ALA A 33 -17.90 17.86 3.74
CA ALA A 33 -17.60 18.97 4.67
C ALA A 33 -17.30 18.47 6.09
N ASP A 34 -18.00 17.42 6.52
CA ASP A 34 -17.82 16.73 7.81
C ASP A 34 -16.57 15.83 7.86
N ARG A 35 -15.79 15.78 6.77
CA ARG A 35 -14.54 15.00 6.65
C ARG A 35 -14.75 13.49 6.81
N SER A 36 -15.99 13.03 6.65
CA SER A 36 -16.34 11.62 6.47
C SER A 36 -16.39 11.28 4.98
N ILE A 37 -16.46 9.99 4.68
CA ILE A 37 -16.73 9.45 3.34
C ILE A 37 -18.19 9.02 3.31
N ASP A 38 -18.88 9.31 2.20
CA ASP A 38 -20.26 8.85 1.99
C ASP A 38 -20.33 7.32 2.04
N PRO A 39 -21.17 6.73 2.92
CA PRO A 39 -21.33 5.28 3.00
C PRO A 39 -21.74 4.61 1.68
N SER A 40 -22.50 5.31 0.82
CA SER A 40 -22.91 4.80 -0.49
C SER A 40 -21.77 4.73 -1.50
N ILE A 41 -20.68 5.47 -1.27
CA ILE A 41 -19.43 5.34 -2.01
C ILE A 41 -18.59 4.20 -1.44
N LEU A 42 -18.49 4.10 -0.11
CA LEU A 42 -17.74 3.02 0.53
C LEU A 42 -18.28 1.64 0.15
N SER A 43 -19.60 1.48 0.02
CA SER A 43 -20.22 0.21 -0.40
C SER A 43 -19.90 -0.18 -1.85
N LYS A 44 -19.42 0.75 -2.67
CA LYS A 44 -19.02 0.52 -4.07
C LYS A 44 -17.52 0.23 -4.22
N ILE A 45 -16.75 0.32 -3.14
CA ILE A 45 -15.31 0.03 -3.17
C ILE A 45 -15.11 -1.46 -3.41
N SER A 46 -14.57 -1.78 -4.59
CA SER A 46 -14.28 -3.15 -5.01
C SER A 46 -12.84 -3.55 -4.68
N ASN A 47 -12.51 -4.83 -4.85
CA ASN A 47 -11.13 -5.31 -4.73
C ASN A 47 -10.18 -4.59 -5.71
N LEU A 48 -10.66 -4.27 -6.92
CA LEU A 48 -9.92 -3.47 -7.89
C LEU A 48 -9.66 -2.05 -7.36
N SER A 49 -10.65 -1.42 -6.74
CA SER A 49 -10.50 -0.09 -6.14
C SER A 49 -9.43 -0.08 -5.03
N ILE A 50 -9.41 -1.11 -4.17
CA ILE A 50 -8.38 -1.28 -3.15
C ILE A 50 -7.00 -1.49 -3.78
N ALA A 51 -6.91 -2.29 -4.84
CA ALA A 51 -5.65 -2.53 -5.56
C ALA A 51 -5.11 -1.25 -6.21
N ILE A 52 -5.95 -0.46 -6.88
CA ILE A 52 -5.57 0.84 -7.46
C ILE A 52 -5.07 1.78 -6.36
N TRP A 53 -5.79 1.87 -5.25
CA TRP A 53 -5.37 2.71 -4.13
C TRP A 53 -4.03 2.27 -3.53
N PHE A 54 -3.81 0.95 -3.39
CA PHE A 54 -2.52 0.41 -2.97
C PHE A 54 -1.40 0.71 -3.98
N MET A 55 -1.68 0.64 -5.28
CA MET A 55 -0.69 1.01 -6.30
C MET A 55 -0.28 2.47 -6.22
N ASP A 56 -1.19 3.37 -5.86
CA ASP A 56 -0.91 4.79 -5.72
C ASP A 56 -0.21 5.10 -4.38
N ASP A 57 -0.89 4.85 -3.26
CA ASP A 57 -0.49 5.30 -1.92
C ASP A 57 0.13 4.20 -1.03
N GLY A 58 0.13 2.96 -1.52
CA GLY A 58 0.64 1.82 -0.78
C GLY A 58 2.17 1.79 -0.68
N TYR A 59 2.67 1.25 0.42
CA TYR A 59 4.10 1.11 0.67
C TYR A 59 4.42 -0.18 1.43
N ARG A 60 5.64 -0.69 1.22
CA ARG A 60 6.14 -1.90 1.87
C ARG A 60 6.68 -1.61 3.26
N ILE A 61 6.40 -2.50 4.22
CA ILE A 61 6.94 -2.48 5.58
C ILE A 61 7.36 -3.89 5.95
N HIS A 62 8.66 -4.21 5.84
CA HIS A 62 9.17 -5.57 6.01
C HIS A 62 8.36 -6.59 5.20
N ASN A 63 7.61 -7.46 5.89
CA ASN A 63 6.81 -8.56 5.35
C ASN A 63 5.31 -8.22 5.26
N THR A 64 4.94 -6.95 5.46
CA THR A 64 3.59 -6.43 5.31
C THR A 64 3.62 -5.11 4.53
N VAL A 65 2.48 -4.43 4.50
CA VAL A 65 2.27 -3.18 3.77
C VAL A 65 1.46 -2.18 4.59
N GLY A 66 1.54 -0.92 4.19
CA GLY A 66 0.63 0.13 4.64
C GLY A 66 0.09 0.93 3.47
N ILE A 67 -0.88 1.79 3.75
CA ILE A 67 -1.47 2.74 2.81
C ILE A 67 -1.40 4.13 3.43
N SER A 68 -0.86 5.08 2.67
CA SER A 68 -0.75 6.47 3.11
C SER A 68 -2.13 7.10 3.19
N THR A 69 -2.53 7.49 4.41
CA THR A 69 -3.83 8.12 4.67
C THR A 69 -3.68 9.46 5.40
N ASN A 70 -2.52 10.10 5.29
CA ASN A 70 -2.14 11.25 6.11
C ASN A 70 -3.10 12.44 5.96
N ASN A 71 -3.77 12.54 4.80
CA ASN A 71 -4.73 13.60 4.49
C ASN A 71 -6.15 13.33 5.01
N PHE A 72 -6.43 12.13 5.53
CA PHE A 72 -7.74 11.79 6.10
C PHE A 72 -7.79 12.14 7.58
N LEU A 73 -8.96 12.62 8.03
CA LEU A 73 -9.24 12.86 9.44
C LEU A 73 -9.89 11.64 10.11
N ALA A 74 -10.01 11.71 11.43
CA ALA A 74 -10.49 10.61 12.26
C ALA A 74 -11.82 9.97 11.81
N PRO A 75 -12.86 10.71 11.37
CA PRO A 75 -14.11 10.11 10.90
C PRO A 75 -13.90 9.20 9.68
N ALA A 76 -13.24 9.71 8.64
CA ALA A 76 -12.92 8.93 7.45
C ALA A 76 -11.98 7.76 7.76
N LEU A 77 -10.95 7.94 8.59
CA LEU A 77 -10.05 6.86 8.99
C LEU A 77 -10.80 5.70 9.66
N LYS A 78 -11.76 5.99 10.54
CA LYS A 78 -12.59 4.97 11.18
C LYS A 78 -13.44 4.21 10.16
N GLN A 79 -14.00 4.91 9.17
CA GLN A 79 -14.76 4.28 8.09
C GLN A 79 -13.89 3.41 7.20
N LEU A 80 -12.67 3.85 6.89
CA LEU A 80 -11.70 3.08 6.11
C LEU A 80 -11.25 1.82 6.87
N GLN A 81 -10.99 1.91 8.17
CA GLN A 81 -10.72 0.72 9.00
C GLN A 81 -11.92 -0.25 8.98
N GLY A 82 -13.15 0.28 9.05
CA GLY A 82 -14.37 -0.53 8.92
C GLY A 82 -14.51 -1.22 7.57
N LEU A 83 -14.17 -0.53 6.48
CA LEU A 83 -14.12 -1.09 5.13
C LEU A 83 -13.12 -2.25 5.07
N PHE A 84 -11.88 -2.07 5.53
CA PHE A 84 -10.89 -3.16 5.56
C PHE A 84 -11.35 -4.33 6.43
N LYS A 85 -11.94 -4.05 7.59
CA LYS A 85 -12.48 -5.08 8.48
C LYS A 85 -13.58 -5.89 7.79
N SER A 86 -14.47 -5.26 7.02
CA SER A 86 -15.51 -5.96 6.25
C SER A 86 -14.95 -6.88 5.17
N LEU A 87 -13.71 -6.65 4.73
CA LEU A 87 -12.97 -7.49 3.80
C LEU A 87 -12.14 -8.58 4.51
N GLY A 88 -12.27 -8.72 5.83
CA GLY A 88 -11.47 -9.65 6.64
C GLY A 88 -10.01 -9.22 6.80
N ILE A 89 -9.73 -7.92 6.71
CA ILE A 89 -8.39 -7.35 6.81
C ILE A 89 -8.32 -6.46 8.05
N GLU A 90 -7.56 -6.87 9.05
CA GLU A 90 -7.34 -6.08 10.24
C GLU A 90 -6.25 -5.03 10.01
N THR A 91 -6.48 -3.83 10.52
CA THR A 91 -5.61 -2.66 10.33
C THR A 91 -5.40 -1.89 11.62
N SER A 92 -4.27 -1.21 11.73
CA SER A 92 -4.02 -0.22 12.77
C SER A 92 -3.68 1.14 12.18
N LEU A 93 -3.82 2.20 12.97
CA LEU A 93 -3.41 3.55 12.58
C LEU A 93 -2.03 3.85 13.16
N GLN A 94 -1.05 4.04 12.28
CA GLN A 94 0.29 4.46 12.67
C GLN A 94 0.44 5.97 12.48
N LYS A 95 0.99 6.66 13.48
CA LYS A 95 1.27 8.09 13.40
C LYS A 95 2.56 8.30 12.62
N ASP A 96 2.52 9.21 11.67
CA ASP A 96 3.66 9.77 10.96
C ASP A 96 3.75 11.29 11.22
N LYS A 97 4.84 11.93 10.80
CA LYS A 97 5.05 13.38 10.89
C LYS A 97 3.91 14.20 10.28
N GLN A 98 3.26 13.65 9.24
CA GLN A 98 2.28 14.37 8.42
C GLN A 98 0.83 13.94 8.67
N GLY A 99 0.59 12.93 9.51
CA GLY A 99 -0.77 12.42 9.74
C GLY A 99 -0.80 10.97 10.24
N LYS A 100 -1.87 10.25 9.94
CA LYS A 100 -2.02 8.83 10.25
C LYS A 100 -2.00 8.00 8.97
N ARG A 101 -1.38 6.84 9.02
CA ARG A 101 -1.33 5.85 7.93
C ARG A 101 -2.04 4.57 8.35
N LEU A 102 -2.70 3.91 7.41
CA LEU A 102 -3.23 2.58 7.62
C LEU A 102 -2.08 1.58 7.53
N TYR A 103 -1.90 0.81 8.59
CA TYR A 103 -0.98 -0.32 8.63
C TYR A 103 -1.79 -1.61 8.53
N ILE A 104 -1.51 -2.44 7.52
CA ILE A 104 -2.12 -3.76 7.41
C ILE A 104 -1.41 -4.67 8.40
N LEU A 105 -2.16 -5.24 9.36
CA LEU A 105 -1.55 -6.13 10.35
C LEU A 105 -0.88 -7.31 9.62
N SER A 106 0.29 -7.73 10.09
CA SER A 106 1.03 -8.84 9.48
C SER A 106 0.19 -10.13 9.42
N SER A 107 -0.69 -10.33 10.40
CA SER A 107 -1.66 -11.43 10.43
C SER A 107 -2.68 -11.37 9.29
N SER A 108 -2.99 -10.18 8.78
CA SER A 108 -3.93 -9.95 7.67
C SER A 108 -3.24 -9.75 6.31
N TYR A 109 -1.90 -9.71 6.26
CA TYR A 109 -1.17 -9.49 5.01
C TYR A 109 -1.50 -10.54 3.95
N ARG A 110 -1.64 -11.81 4.32
CA ARG A 110 -2.02 -12.88 3.37
C ARG A 110 -3.37 -12.59 2.71
N SER A 111 -4.38 -12.21 3.50
CA SER A 111 -5.72 -11.85 3.01
C SER A 111 -5.67 -10.63 2.10
N PHE A 112 -4.97 -9.57 2.54
CA PHE A 112 -4.77 -8.36 1.74
C PHE A 112 -4.06 -8.67 0.40
N ASN A 113 -2.97 -9.43 0.44
CA ASN A 113 -2.21 -9.81 -0.75
C ASN A 113 -3.07 -10.61 -1.72
N ASN A 114 -3.82 -11.60 -1.25
CA ASN A 114 -4.72 -12.38 -2.10
C ASN A 114 -5.78 -11.49 -2.78
N LEU A 115 -6.26 -10.45 -2.09
CA LEU A 115 -7.24 -9.51 -2.61
C LEU A 115 -6.67 -8.63 -3.73
N VAL A 116 -5.47 -8.06 -3.55
CA VAL A 116 -4.92 -7.06 -4.50
C VAL A 116 -4.03 -7.66 -5.58
N LYS A 117 -3.34 -8.78 -5.31
CA LYS A 117 -2.33 -9.39 -6.19
C LYS A 117 -2.83 -9.68 -7.61
N PRO A 118 -4.08 -10.16 -7.84
CA PRO A 118 -4.56 -10.40 -9.20
C PRO A 118 -4.57 -9.13 -10.08
N TYR A 119 -4.78 -7.95 -9.49
CA TYR A 119 -4.82 -6.67 -10.20
C TYR A 119 -3.44 -6.04 -10.30
N VAL A 120 -2.67 -6.03 -9.20
CA VAL A 120 -1.31 -5.45 -9.19
C VAL A 120 -0.40 -6.18 -10.17
N LYS A 121 -0.52 -7.49 -10.30
CA LYS A 121 0.27 -8.27 -11.28
C LYS A 121 -0.06 -7.96 -12.74
N GLN A 122 -1.19 -7.33 -13.05
CA GLN A 122 -1.49 -6.88 -14.42
C GLN A 122 -0.69 -5.61 -14.77
N VAL A 123 -0.25 -4.86 -13.76
CA VAL A 123 0.55 -3.64 -13.91
C VAL A 123 1.98 -3.94 -13.43
N GLN A 124 2.78 -4.57 -14.29
CA GLN A 124 4.10 -5.11 -13.92
C GLN A 124 5.03 -4.07 -13.27
N CYS A 125 4.99 -2.81 -13.72
CA CYS A 125 5.79 -1.73 -13.15
C CYS A 125 5.41 -1.37 -11.70
N MET A 126 4.27 -1.86 -11.17
CA MET A 126 3.82 -1.68 -9.78
C MET A 126 3.97 -2.94 -8.92
N ALA A 127 4.39 -4.08 -9.50
CA ALA A 127 4.52 -5.34 -8.78
C ALA A 127 5.53 -5.28 -7.62
N TYR A 128 6.52 -4.38 -7.70
CA TYR A 128 7.53 -4.17 -6.65
C TYR A 128 6.96 -3.73 -5.30
N LYS A 129 5.72 -3.20 -5.26
CA LYS A 129 5.08 -2.77 -4.02
C LYS A 129 4.71 -3.93 -3.11
N LEU A 130 4.49 -5.14 -3.64
CA LEU A 130 4.18 -6.33 -2.85
C LEU A 130 5.46 -6.94 -2.27
N PRO A 131 5.53 -7.22 -0.95
CA PRO A 131 6.60 -8.02 -0.38
C PRO A 131 6.78 -9.36 -1.10
N ASN A 132 8.03 -9.71 -1.38
CA ASN A 132 8.38 -11.06 -1.82
C ASN A 132 7.99 -12.06 -0.72
N PRO A 133 7.58 -13.28 -1.06
CA PRO A 133 7.46 -14.34 -0.08
C PRO A 133 8.82 -14.48 0.60
N VAL A 134 8.88 -14.28 1.92
CA VAL A 134 10.08 -14.63 2.67
C VAL A 134 10.11 -16.14 2.71
N GLU A 135 11.00 -16.75 1.95
CA GLU A 135 11.35 -18.14 2.17
C GLU A 135 12.10 -18.21 3.49
N THR A 136 11.42 -18.60 4.57
CA THR A 136 12.08 -19.02 5.81
C THR A 136 12.70 -20.41 5.59
N THR A 137 13.63 -20.55 4.65
CA THR A 137 14.66 -21.58 4.81
C THR A 137 15.52 -21.09 5.96
N ARG A 138 15.34 -21.68 7.16
CA ARG A 138 16.42 -21.69 8.14
C ARG A 138 17.60 -22.31 7.41
N LYS A 139 18.59 -21.50 7.02
CA LYS A 139 19.95 -22.03 6.84
C LYS A 139 20.31 -22.56 8.23
N LEU A 140 20.21 -23.88 8.42
CA LEU A 140 20.91 -24.54 9.51
C LEU A 140 22.36 -24.06 9.41
N PRO A 141 23.02 -23.67 10.52
CA PRO A 141 24.42 -23.26 10.46
C PRO A 141 25.20 -24.40 9.78
N GLY A 142 25.73 -24.12 8.59
CA GLY A 142 26.53 -25.07 7.84
C GLY A 142 27.82 -25.33 8.61
N ASN A 143 28.17 -26.60 8.79
CA ASN A 143 29.51 -27.01 9.18
C ASN A 143 30.47 -26.53 8.07
N TRP A 144 31.47 -25.74 8.45
CA TRP A 144 32.47 -25.15 7.54
C TRP A 144 33.66 -26.07 7.27
N ASP A 145 33.58 -27.36 7.60
CA ASP A 145 34.76 -28.23 7.71
C ASP A 145 34.94 -29.28 6.60
N GLU A 146 34.18 -29.29 5.50
CA GLU A 146 34.34 -30.34 4.45
C GLU A 146 34.76 -29.87 3.04
N ASP A 147 34.95 -28.58 2.78
CA ASP A 147 35.29 -28.10 1.42
C ASP A 147 36.80 -27.86 1.15
N ILE A 148 37.70 -28.42 1.97
CA ILE A 148 39.13 -28.46 1.65
C ILE A 148 39.58 -29.91 1.59
N VAL A 149 39.47 -30.53 0.41
CA VAL A 149 40.41 -31.48 -0.22
C VAL A 149 39.61 -32.18 -1.32
N GLN A 150 39.69 -31.66 -2.55
CA GLN A 150 39.65 -32.45 -3.80
C GLN A 150 39.85 -31.51 -5.00
N SER A 151 41.10 -31.09 -5.21
CA SER A 151 41.58 -30.65 -6.52
C SER A 151 43.05 -31.05 -6.67
N SER A 152 43.26 -32.34 -6.88
CA SER A 152 44.49 -32.87 -7.48
C SER A 152 44.19 -34.27 -7.98
N GLN A 153 43.77 -34.35 -9.25
CA GLN A 153 44.22 -35.33 -10.24
C GLN A 153 43.69 -34.94 -11.62
#